data_AF-A0A7W2JIK0-F1
#
_entry.id   AF-A0A7W2JIK0-F1
#
_cell.length_a   1.000
_cell.length_b   1.000
_cell.length_c   1.000
_cell.angle_alpha   90.00
_cell.angle_beta   90.00
_cell.angle_gamma   90.00
#
_symmetry.space_group_name_H-M   'P 1'
#
loop_
_entity.id
_entity.type
_entity.pdbx_description
1 polymer ?
#
loop_
_entity_poly.entity_id
_entity_poly.type
_entity_poly.pdbx_seq_one_letter_code
_entity_poly.pdbx_strand_id
1 'polypeptide(L)'
;MKQGVSDYQRSRIIELRRRHSFREVAQMTGVPIGTVKTIVSRSGAFRDNPVQRALFTLPPMQVTAGTSPAVQELPQQQAVTGDRDVDALLWLREVVSTGHPAQIDAAMEAAKRIKTPFKELELRYRSWLQAKHPNNMFAALSSFDLGNLESLAKSSVQKLARQTEARARFGDRIFSLTDAELFCESVLDGLEPWDGFDLNKAEVAARFRARPEQMPNTLSDCIHELQYWNDLYWLRNACERYAGDPAPEASARDWFVFELLAEIRPRHKDEAKAVIRYLSISGRADHRQDCDRIIDNLIG
;
A
#
# COMPACT_ATOMS: atom_id res chain seq x y z
N MET A 1 -50.13 -24.46 0.78
CA MET A 1 -49.08 -24.31 -0.25
C MET A 1 -48.17 -23.16 0.16
N LYS A 2 -46.88 -23.40 0.43
CA LYS A 2 -45.92 -22.29 0.66
C LYS A 2 -45.63 -21.66 -0.70
N GLN A 3 -46.13 -20.45 -0.94
CA GLN A 3 -45.80 -19.66 -2.12
C GLN A 3 -44.27 -19.52 -2.17
N GLY A 4 -43.64 -20.02 -3.23
CA GLY A 4 -42.22 -19.85 -3.45
C GLY A 4 -41.90 -18.38 -3.68
N VAL A 5 -40.77 -17.91 -3.14
CA VAL A 5 -40.27 -16.55 -3.40
C VAL A 5 -39.95 -16.44 -4.90
N SER A 6 -40.56 -15.47 -5.58
CA SER A 6 -40.37 -15.23 -7.02
C SER A 6 -38.96 -14.73 -7.33
N ASP A 7 -38.50 -14.88 -8.58
CA ASP A 7 -37.16 -14.41 -8.97
C ASP A 7 -37.01 -12.89 -8.84
N TYR A 8 -38.07 -12.13 -9.11
CA TYR A 8 -38.12 -10.69 -8.81
C TYR A 8 -37.89 -10.39 -7.32
N GLN A 9 -38.56 -11.13 -6.42
CA GLN A 9 -38.35 -10.96 -4.98
C GLN A 9 -36.93 -11.37 -4.57
N ARG A 10 -36.33 -12.39 -5.18
CA ARG A 10 -34.93 -12.78 -4.92
C ARG A 10 -33.97 -11.67 -5.32
N SER A 11 -34.10 -11.12 -6.52
CA SER A 11 -33.27 -10.02 -6.99
C SER A 11 -33.41 -8.78 -6.09
N ARG A 12 -34.64 -8.43 -5.72
CA ARG A 12 -34.90 -7.32 -4.78
C ARG A 12 -34.28 -7.55 -3.39
N ILE A 13 -34.32 -8.78 -2.87
CA ILE A 13 -33.67 -9.14 -1.60
C ILE A 13 -32.15 -8.95 -1.69
N ILE A 14 -31.53 -9.39 -2.80
CA ILE A 14 -30.09 -9.28 -3.02
C ILE A 14 -29.69 -7.80 -3.10
N GLU A 15 -30.42 -7.00 -3.86
CA GLU A 15 -30.19 -5.57 -3.99
C GLU A 15 -30.31 -4.85 -2.64
N LEU A 16 -31.41 -5.06 -1.92
CA LEU A 16 -31.62 -4.45 -0.61
C LEU A 16 -30.54 -4.86 0.40
N ARG A 17 -30.09 -6.12 0.38
CA ARG A 17 -29.04 -6.59 1.29
C ARG A 17 -27.71 -5.86 1.09
N ARG A 18 -27.43 -5.29 -0.09
CA ARG A 18 -26.20 -4.51 -0.30
C ARG A 18 -26.14 -3.26 0.61
N ARG A 19 -27.29 -2.69 0.97
CA ARG A 19 -27.39 -1.45 1.75
C ARG A 19 -27.96 -1.63 3.15
N HIS A 20 -28.77 -2.67 3.35
CA HIS A 20 -29.53 -2.90 4.58
C HIS A 20 -29.12 -4.19 5.30
N SER A 21 -29.33 -4.22 6.61
CA SER A 21 -29.17 -5.41 7.44
C SER A 21 -30.20 -6.48 7.10
N PHE A 22 -29.92 -7.75 7.46
CA PHE A 22 -30.87 -8.85 7.26
C PHE A 22 -32.25 -8.59 7.90
N ARG A 23 -32.30 -7.84 9.01
CA ARG A 23 -33.53 -7.51 9.72
C ARG A 23 -34.35 -6.49 8.94
N GLU A 24 -33.71 -5.43 8.46
CA GLU A 24 -34.35 -4.40 7.65
C GLU A 24 -34.84 -4.96 6.32
N VAL A 25 -34.03 -5.78 5.63
CA VAL A 25 -34.46 -6.45 4.39
C VAL A 25 -35.70 -7.32 4.63
N ALA A 26 -35.73 -8.08 5.72
CA ALA A 26 -36.90 -8.90 6.08
C ALA A 26 -38.15 -8.03 6.33
N GLN A 27 -37.99 -6.90 7.01
CA GLN A 27 -39.07 -5.95 7.27
C GLN A 27 -39.57 -5.28 5.97
N MET A 28 -38.67 -4.84 5.10
CA MET A 28 -39.00 -4.17 3.83
C MET A 28 -39.64 -5.11 2.80
N THR A 29 -39.28 -6.38 2.81
CA THR A 29 -39.77 -7.37 1.84
C THR A 29 -40.93 -8.21 2.37
N GLY A 30 -41.19 -8.19 3.67
CA GLY A 30 -42.15 -9.07 4.34
C GLY A 30 -41.72 -10.55 4.36
N VAL A 31 -40.49 -10.85 3.93
CA VAL A 31 -39.96 -12.22 3.86
C VAL A 31 -39.28 -12.59 5.18
N PRO A 32 -39.51 -13.80 5.74
CA PRO A 32 -38.86 -14.23 6.97
C PRO A 32 -37.33 -14.13 6.87
N ILE A 33 -36.68 -13.65 7.94
CA ILE A 33 -35.22 -13.44 7.98
C ILE A 33 -34.40 -14.68 7.61
N GLY A 34 -34.88 -15.88 7.98
CA GLY A 34 -34.23 -17.15 7.61
C GLY A 34 -34.24 -17.40 6.09
N THR A 35 -35.34 -17.05 5.42
CA THR A 35 -35.47 -17.14 3.96
C THR A 35 -34.60 -16.09 3.27
N VAL A 36 -34.56 -14.86 3.78
CA VAL A 36 -33.64 -13.81 3.29
C VAL A 36 -32.19 -14.28 3.38
N LYS A 37 -31.75 -14.80 4.54
CA LYS A 37 -30.40 -15.36 4.72
C LYS A 37 -30.10 -16.48 3.73
N THR A 38 -31.07 -17.37 3.49
CA THR A 38 -30.91 -18.50 2.56
C THR A 38 -30.75 -18.02 1.12
N ILE A 39 -31.56 -17.05 0.69
CA ILE A 39 -31.48 -16.45 -0.65
C ILE A 39 -30.12 -15.75 -0.86
N VAL A 40 -29.73 -14.93 0.11
CA VAL A 40 -28.44 -14.21 0.10
C VAL A 40 -27.25 -15.18 0.09
N SER A 41 -27.28 -16.24 0.89
CA SER A 41 -26.20 -17.24 0.94
C SER A 41 -26.06 -18.01 -0.38
N ARG A 42 -27.19 -18.34 -1.02
CA ARG A 42 -27.22 -19.10 -2.28
C ARG A 42 -26.94 -18.24 -3.52
N SER A 43 -27.10 -16.92 -3.45
CA SER A 43 -26.89 -16.05 -4.61
C SER A 43 -25.42 -15.92 -5.02
N GLY A 44 -24.48 -16.21 -4.12
CA GLY A 44 -23.04 -16.01 -4.37
C GLY A 44 -22.62 -14.54 -4.43
N ALA A 45 -23.55 -13.58 -4.48
CA ALA A 45 -23.30 -12.14 -4.66
C ALA A 45 -22.54 -11.47 -3.50
N PHE A 46 -22.41 -12.18 -2.37
CA PHE A 46 -21.68 -11.75 -1.17
C PHE A 46 -20.49 -12.68 -0.88
N ARG A 47 -20.02 -13.40 -1.89
CA ARG A 47 -18.73 -14.10 -1.84
C ARG A 47 -17.66 -13.21 -2.48
N ASP A 48 -16.44 -13.43 -2.05
CA ASP A 48 -15.25 -12.77 -2.58
C ASP A 48 -15.22 -12.92 -4.11
N ASN A 49 -14.88 -11.86 -4.82
CA ASN A 49 -14.91 -11.85 -6.26
C ASN A 49 -13.60 -12.42 -6.85
N PRO A 50 -13.59 -13.65 -7.41
CA PRO A 50 -12.35 -14.27 -7.89
C PRO A 50 -11.74 -13.53 -9.09
N VAL A 51 -12.57 -12.89 -9.94
CA VAL A 51 -12.11 -12.15 -11.12
C VAL A 51 -11.37 -10.88 -10.68
N GLN A 52 -11.97 -10.14 -9.75
CA GLN A 52 -11.34 -8.96 -9.16
C GLN A 52 -10.06 -9.35 -8.41
N ARG A 53 -10.07 -10.39 -7.57
CA ARG A 53 -8.88 -10.79 -6.82
C ARG A 53 -7.75 -11.24 -7.74
N ALA A 54 -8.05 -11.94 -8.83
CA ALA A 54 -7.05 -12.34 -9.81
C ALA A 54 -6.39 -11.12 -10.49
N LEU A 55 -7.18 -10.09 -10.83
CA LEU A 55 -6.68 -8.85 -11.42
C LEU A 55 -5.75 -8.08 -10.46
N PHE A 56 -6.13 -8.00 -9.19
CA PHE A 56 -5.37 -7.29 -8.15
C PHE A 56 -4.50 -8.26 -7.32
N THR A 57 -3.71 -9.08 -8.00
CA THR A 57 -2.73 -9.96 -7.37
C THR A 57 -1.37 -9.74 -8.01
N LEU A 58 -0.35 -9.50 -7.20
CA LEU A 58 1.02 -9.38 -7.68
C LEU A 58 1.48 -10.70 -8.32
N PRO A 59 2.32 -10.65 -9.37
CA PRO A 59 2.89 -11.85 -9.97
C PRO A 59 3.53 -12.76 -8.90
N PRO A 60 3.42 -14.09 -9.03
CA PRO A 60 4.07 -15.01 -8.10
C PRO A 60 5.59 -14.83 -8.16
N MET A 61 6.25 -14.97 -7.01
CA MET A 61 7.71 -14.93 -6.96
C MET A 61 8.29 -16.09 -7.78
N GLN A 62 9.14 -15.77 -8.74
CA GLN A 62 9.88 -16.78 -9.48
C GLN A 62 11.13 -17.14 -8.68
N VAL A 63 11.29 -18.43 -8.37
CA VAL A 63 12.53 -18.94 -7.79
C VAL A 63 13.56 -18.96 -8.91
N THR A 64 14.30 -17.87 -9.09
CA THR A 64 15.49 -17.89 -9.93
C THR A 64 16.53 -18.80 -9.29
N ALA A 65 16.64 -20.02 -9.79
CA ALA A 65 17.71 -20.95 -9.50
C ALA A 65 19.00 -20.44 -10.16
N GLY A 66 19.62 -19.42 -9.57
CA GLY A 66 20.83 -18.86 -10.18
C GLY A 66 21.15 -17.44 -9.75
N THR A 67 21.43 -17.25 -8.47
CA THR A 67 22.32 -16.18 -8.03
C THR A 67 22.92 -16.62 -6.71
N SER A 68 24.05 -17.34 -6.79
CA SER A 68 25.03 -17.22 -5.72
C SER A 68 25.22 -15.73 -5.45
N PRO A 69 25.19 -15.25 -4.21
CA PRO A 69 25.41 -13.83 -3.94
C PRO A 69 26.74 -13.48 -4.59
N ALA A 70 26.70 -12.65 -5.63
CA ALA A 70 27.91 -12.02 -6.15
C ALA A 70 28.61 -11.43 -4.92
N VAL A 71 29.91 -11.68 -4.76
CA VAL A 71 30.68 -11.11 -3.66
C VAL A 71 30.46 -9.60 -3.72
N GLN A 72 29.62 -9.09 -2.83
CA GLN A 72 29.25 -7.69 -2.86
C GLN A 72 30.43 -6.90 -2.33
N GLU A 73 31.00 -6.10 -3.22
CA GLU A 73 32.08 -5.19 -2.87
C GLU A 73 31.57 -4.19 -1.85
N LEU A 74 32.31 -4.06 -0.74
CA LEU A 74 32.03 -3.02 0.23
C LEU A 74 32.21 -1.64 -0.45
N PRO A 75 31.40 -0.64 -0.10
CA PRO A 75 31.62 0.71 -0.58
C PRO A 75 33.05 1.14 -0.25
N GLN A 76 33.68 1.86 -1.18
CA GLN A 76 35.05 2.34 -0.98
C GLN A 76 35.07 3.41 0.10
N GLN A 77 36.03 3.36 1.02
CA GLN A 77 36.19 4.38 2.02
C GLN A 77 36.66 5.69 1.38
N GLN A 78 35.94 6.79 1.63
CA GLN A 78 36.23 8.10 1.05
C GLN A 78 36.53 9.15 2.14
N ALA A 79 37.44 10.07 1.84
CA ALA A 79 37.71 11.24 2.66
C ALA A 79 36.87 12.43 2.17
N VAL A 80 35.65 12.56 2.70
CA VAL A 80 34.65 13.55 2.24
C VAL A 80 34.90 14.91 2.88
N THR A 81 35.09 14.92 4.19
CA THR A 81 35.22 16.12 5.02
C THR A 81 36.66 16.39 5.43
N GLY A 82 37.51 15.35 5.47
CA GLY A 82 38.86 15.39 6.01
C GLY A 82 38.92 15.16 7.53
N ASP A 83 37.77 15.12 8.23
CA ASP A 83 37.68 14.63 9.62
C ASP A 83 37.52 13.11 9.59
N ARG A 84 38.52 12.41 10.17
CA ARG A 84 38.57 10.95 10.18
C ARG A 84 37.36 10.29 10.84
N ASP A 85 36.83 10.87 11.92
CA ASP A 85 35.71 10.27 12.65
C ASP A 85 34.38 10.51 11.90
N VAL A 86 34.23 11.70 11.29
CA VAL A 86 33.05 12.03 10.46
C VAL A 86 33.05 11.19 9.17
N ASP A 87 34.19 11.09 8.49
CA ASP A 87 34.33 10.30 7.27
C ASP A 87 34.13 8.79 7.54
N ALA A 88 34.60 8.30 8.70
CA ALA A 88 34.31 6.94 9.14
C ALA A 88 32.81 6.72 9.39
N LEU A 89 32.12 7.66 10.07
CA LEU A 89 30.68 7.56 10.30
C LEU A 89 29.88 7.59 8.99
N LEU A 90 30.26 8.43 8.04
CA LEU A 90 29.64 8.49 6.71
C LEU A 90 29.80 7.18 5.95
N TRP A 91 31.01 6.60 5.97
CA TRP A 91 31.26 5.31 5.34
C TRP A 91 30.48 4.18 6.01
N LEU A 92 30.44 4.13 7.35
CA LEU A 92 29.63 3.14 8.07
C LEU A 92 28.14 3.26 7.72
N ARG A 93 27.65 4.49 7.55
CA ARG A 93 26.28 4.75 7.10
C ARG A 93 26.04 4.19 5.69
N GLU A 94 26.99 4.33 4.79
CA GLU A 94 26.94 3.77 3.43
C GLU A 94 26.93 2.23 3.46
N VAL A 95 27.79 1.61 4.28
CA VAL A 95 27.80 0.15 4.49
C VAL A 95 26.45 -0.34 5.04
N VAL A 96 25.90 0.32 6.06
CA VAL A 96 24.59 -0.03 6.62
C VAL A 96 23.47 0.14 5.58
N SER A 97 23.57 1.16 4.71
CA SER A 97 22.58 1.44 3.66
C SER A 97 22.46 0.34 2.60
N THR A 98 23.44 -0.56 2.51
CA THR A 98 23.37 -1.75 1.64
C THR A 98 22.31 -2.76 2.09
N GLY A 99 21.95 -2.77 3.39
CA GLY A 99 20.94 -3.67 3.93
C GLY A 99 21.42 -5.10 4.23
N HIS A 100 22.69 -5.45 3.98
CA HIS A 100 23.18 -6.82 4.19
C HIS A 100 23.46 -7.12 5.66
N PRO A 101 22.86 -8.19 6.26
CA PRO A 101 22.99 -8.46 7.69
C PRO A 101 24.43 -8.53 8.21
N ALA A 102 25.30 -9.29 7.53
CA ALA A 102 26.69 -9.43 7.96
C ALA A 102 27.50 -8.12 7.87
N GLN A 103 27.20 -7.27 6.89
CA GLN A 103 27.85 -5.97 6.73
C GLN A 103 27.33 -4.96 7.75
N ILE A 104 26.03 -5.00 8.05
CA ILE A 104 25.42 -4.20 9.12
C ILE A 104 26.04 -4.56 10.46
N ASP A 105 26.15 -5.84 10.81
CA ASP A 105 26.74 -6.27 12.08
C ASP A 105 28.19 -5.79 12.20
N ALA A 106 28.99 -5.95 11.14
CA ALA A 106 30.36 -5.45 11.09
C ALA A 106 30.44 -3.92 11.22
N ALA A 107 29.54 -3.19 10.56
CA ALA A 107 29.47 -1.73 10.63
C ALA A 107 29.04 -1.25 12.03
N MET A 108 28.09 -1.91 12.68
CA MET A 108 27.66 -1.61 14.04
C MET A 108 28.77 -1.86 15.06
N GLU A 109 29.56 -2.94 14.91
CA GLU A 109 30.74 -3.18 15.75
C GLU A 109 31.85 -2.15 15.50
N ALA A 110 32.07 -1.74 14.26
CA ALA A 110 33.02 -0.68 13.94
C ALA A 110 32.58 0.68 14.51
N ALA A 111 31.28 0.98 14.49
CA ALA A 111 30.71 2.22 15.04
C ALA A 111 30.99 2.35 16.55
N LYS A 112 31.00 1.25 17.31
CA LYS A 112 31.36 1.23 18.75
C LYS A 112 32.80 1.65 19.04
N ARG A 113 33.69 1.58 18.04
CA ARG A 113 35.10 1.97 18.19
C ARG A 113 35.32 3.48 18.06
N ILE A 114 34.34 4.21 17.52
CA ILE A 114 34.36 5.65 17.44
C ILE A 114 34.13 6.22 18.84
N LYS A 115 35.15 6.85 19.41
CA LYS A 115 35.10 7.39 20.78
C LYS A 115 34.30 8.69 20.88
N THR A 116 34.25 9.46 19.79
CA THR A 116 33.54 10.73 19.72
C THR A 116 32.03 10.47 19.69
N PRO A 117 31.21 11.13 20.54
CA PRO A 117 29.75 10.97 20.50
C PRO A 117 29.17 11.32 19.13
N PHE A 118 28.22 10.53 18.62
CA PHE A 118 27.65 10.77 17.28
C PHE A 118 26.97 12.12 17.12
N LYS A 119 26.39 12.69 18.19
CA LYS A 119 25.84 14.05 18.17
C LYS A 119 26.90 15.12 17.89
N GLU A 120 28.13 14.93 18.35
CA GLU A 120 29.23 15.86 18.06
C GLU A 120 29.68 15.72 16.61
N LEU A 121 29.76 14.49 16.10
CA LEU A 121 30.10 14.24 14.69
C LEU A 121 29.04 14.80 13.74
N GLU A 122 27.76 14.69 14.10
CA GLU A 122 26.66 15.30 13.37
C GLU A 122 26.79 16.83 13.30
N LEU A 123 27.14 17.48 14.43
CA LEU A 123 27.35 18.92 14.47
C LEU A 123 28.52 19.34 13.57
N ARG A 124 29.65 18.62 13.63
CA ARG A 124 30.83 18.87 12.78
C ARG A 124 30.49 18.72 11.31
N TYR A 125 29.77 17.66 10.94
CA TYR A 125 29.33 17.43 9.57
C TYR A 125 28.37 18.53 9.09
N ARG A 126 27.43 18.94 9.94
CA ARG A 126 26.52 20.06 9.65
C ARG A 126 27.27 21.37 9.40
N SER A 127 28.24 21.71 10.25
CA SER A 127 29.07 22.91 10.07
C SER A 127 29.87 22.87 8.78
N TRP A 128 30.42 21.70 8.42
CA TRP A 128 31.10 21.51 7.13
C TRP A 128 30.14 21.71 5.95
N LEU A 129 28.93 21.16 5.99
CA LEU A 129 27.91 21.33 4.94
C LEU A 129 27.49 22.80 4.78
N GLN A 130 27.33 23.53 5.88
CA GLN A 130 27.02 24.95 5.86
C GLN A 130 28.15 25.78 5.22
N ALA A 131 29.42 25.45 5.51
CA ALA A 131 30.56 26.13 4.91
C ALA A 131 30.72 25.82 3.41
N LYS A 132 30.47 24.57 3.00
CA LYS A 132 30.52 24.13 1.60
C LYS A 132 29.34 24.63 0.76
N HIS A 133 28.16 24.77 1.37
CA HIS A 133 26.93 25.16 0.70
C HIS A 133 26.19 26.29 1.44
N PRO A 134 26.76 27.50 1.49
CA PRO A 134 26.27 28.59 2.34
C PRO A 134 24.84 29.07 2.02
N ASN A 135 24.37 28.90 0.78
CA ASN A 135 23.03 29.28 0.34
C ASN A 135 22.05 28.10 0.26
N ASN A 136 22.45 26.89 0.68
CA ASN A 136 21.60 25.70 0.64
C ASN A 136 21.26 25.23 2.06
N MET A 137 20.20 25.83 2.62
CA MET A 137 19.72 25.47 3.96
C MET A 137 19.30 23.98 4.05
N PHE A 138 18.86 23.37 2.93
CA PHE A 138 18.52 21.94 2.89
C PHE A 138 19.75 21.03 3.00
N ALA A 139 20.93 21.48 2.56
CA ALA A 139 22.16 20.71 2.75
C ALA A 139 22.43 20.51 4.25
N ALA A 140 22.30 21.54 5.08
CA ALA A 140 22.49 21.43 6.53
C ALA A 140 21.41 20.58 7.24
N LEU A 141 20.23 20.39 6.63
CA LEU A 141 19.19 19.50 7.15
C LEU A 141 19.47 18.03 6.82
N SER A 142 20.28 17.75 5.80
CA SER A 142 20.64 16.37 5.42
C SER A 142 21.56 15.66 6.43
N SER A 143 22.20 16.40 7.33
CA SER A 143 22.99 15.83 8.43
C SER A 143 22.13 15.36 9.60
N PHE A 144 20.85 15.69 9.64
CA PHE A 144 20.00 15.36 10.78
C PHE A 144 19.86 13.84 10.92
N ASP A 145 19.99 13.32 12.14
CA ASP A 145 19.92 11.87 12.45
C ASP A 145 21.08 11.06 11.83
N LEU A 146 22.25 11.69 11.66
CA LEU A 146 23.45 11.06 11.09
C LEU A 146 23.87 9.82 11.89
N GLY A 147 23.80 9.93 13.22
CA GLY A 147 24.21 8.90 14.17
C GLY A 147 23.23 7.73 14.37
N ASN A 148 22.03 7.78 13.80
CA ASN A 148 21.01 6.76 14.03
C ASN A 148 21.14 5.56 13.08
N LEU A 149 22.23 4.81 13.28
CA LEU A 149 22.55 3.63 12.49
C LEU A 149 21.54 2.50 12.67
N GLU A 150 20.87 2.40 13.83
CA GLU A 150 19.87 1.36 14.10
C GLU A 150 18.59 1.53 13.26
N SER A 151 18.05 2.75 13.20
CA SER A 151 16.89 3.05 12.34
C SER A 151 17.24 2.87 10.86
N LEU A 152 18.44 3.30 10.48
CA LEU A 152 18.95 3.09 9.12
C LEU A 152 19.09 1.61 8.79
N ALA A 153 19.64 0.79 9.69
CA ALA A 153 19.77 -0.64 9.49
C ALA A 153 18.41 -1.30 9.25
N LYS A 154 17.41 -1.00 10.10
CA LYS A 154 16.04 -1.52 9.95
C LYS A 154 15.44 -1.17 8.59
N SER A 155 15.50 0.10 8.20
CA SER A 155 14.97 0.56 6.92
C SER A 155 15.73 0.00 5.72
N SER A 156 17.06 -0.17 5.82
CA SER A 156 17.90 -0.73 4.76
C SER A 156 17.64 -2.21 4.53
N VAL A 157 17.48 -3.00 5.62
CA VAL A 157 17.07 -4.41 5.53
C VAL A 157 15.70 -4.54 4.87
N GLN A 158 14.73 -3.71 5.26
CA GLN A 158 13.39 -3.72 4.65
C GLN A 158 13.44 -3.32 3.16
N LYS A 159 14.24 -2.31 2.82
CA LYS A 159 14.43 -1.88 1.44
C LYS A 159 15.04 -2.99 0.59
N LEU A 160 16.09 -3.64 1.06
CA LEU A 160 16.74 -4.75 0.36
C LEU A 160 15.79 -5.94 0.18
N ALA A 161 15.01 -6.28 1.21
CA ALA A 161 13.99 -7.33 1.12
C ALA A 161 12.95 -7.01 0.04
N ARG A 162 12.45 -5.79 -0.02
CA ARG A 162 11.51 -5.33 -1.06
C ARG A 162 12.14 -5.32 -2.45
N GLN A 163 13.39 -4.89 -2.59
CA GLN A 163 14.11 -4.94 -3.88
C GLN A 163 14.27 -6.39 -4.37
N THR A 164 14.60 -7.30 -3.45
CA THR A 164 14.73 -8.73 -3.76
C THR A 164 13.39 -9.31 -4.19
N GLU A 165 12.32 -9.01 -3.46
CA GLU A 165 10.96 -9.41 -3.80
C GLU A 165 10.51 -8.83 -5.16
N ALA A 166 10.72 -7.53 -5.39
CA ALA A 166 10.38 -6.86 -6.63
C ALA A 166 11.08 -7.53 -7.83
N ARG A 167 12.37 -7.82 -7.71
CA ARG A 167 13.12 -8.55 -8.73
C ARG A 167 12.59 -9.98 -8.93
N ALA A 168 12.26 -10.68 -7.87
CA ALA A 168 11.73 -12.06 -7.95
C ALA A 168 10.33 -12.11 -8.61
N ARG A 169 9.50 -11.08 -8.42
CA ARG A 169 8.14 -11.02 -8.99
C ARG A 169 8.12 -10.48 -10.42
N PHE A 170 8.86 -9.40 -10.68
CA PHE A 170 8.73 -8.62 -11.89
C PHE A 170 9.94 -8.70 -12.83
N GLY A 171 11.10 -9.12 -12.31
CA GLY A 171 12.37 -8.99 -13.04
C GLY A 171 12.61 -7.55 -13.49
N ASP A 172 12.90 -7.36 -14.77
CA ASP A 172 13.14 -6.04 -15.36
C ASP A 172 11.84 -5.25 -15.63
N ARG A 173 10.66 -5.86 -15.42
CA ARG A 173 9.35 -5.25 -15.71
C ARG A 173 8.70 -4.56 -14.52
N ILE A 174 9.44 -4.30 -13.44
CA ILE A 174 8.91 -3.69 -12.20
C ILE A 174 8.22 -2.33 -12.45
N PHE A 175 8.71 -1.55 -13.41
CA PHE A 175 8.15 -0.25 -13.78
C PHE A 175 7.20 -0.30 -14.98
N SER A 176 6.96 -1.48 -15.55
CA SER A 176 5.92 -1.64 -16.57
C SER A 176 4.53 -1.61 -15.93
N LEU A 177 3.53 -1.15 -16.70
CA LEU A 177 2.14 -1.20 -16.26
C LEU A 177 1.71 -2.65 -16.04
N THR A 178 1.05 -2.87 -14.90
CA THR A 178 0.40 -4.13 -14.55
C THR A 178 -0.96 -4.24 -15.22
N ASP A 179 -1.52 -5.45 -15.30
CA ASP A 179 -2.87 -5.67 -15.85
C ASP A 179 -3.94 -4.86 -15.09
N ALA A 180 -3.75 -4.66 -13.77
CA ALA A 180 -4.61 -3.80 -12.95
C ALA A 180 -4.53 -2.33 -13.35
N GLU A 181 -3.34 -1.82 -13.65
CA GLU A 181 -3.15 -0.43 -14.10
C GLU A 181 -3.73 -0.22 -15.50
N LEU A 182 -3.46 -1.15 -16.43
CA LEU A 182 -4.03 -1.14 -17.78
C LEU A 182 -5.57 -1.21 -17.74
N PHE A 183 -6.14 -1.98 -16.81
CA PHE A 183 -7.57 -1.98 -16.58
C PHE A 183 -8.08 -0.59 -16.18
N CYS A 184 -7.41 0.08 -15.23
CA CYS A 184 -7.83 1.41 -14.78
C CYS A 184 -7.74 2.44 -15.91
N GLU A 185 -6.65 2.44 -16.67
CA GLU A 185 -6.45 3.27 -17.86
C GLU A 185 -7.59 3.05 -18.87
N SER A 186 -7.90 1.80 -19.20
CA SER A 186 -8.95 1.47 -20.17
C SER A 186 -10.36 1.86 -19.72
N VAL A 187 -10.66 1.83 -18.42
CA VAL A 187 -12.00 2.13 -17.89
C VAL A 187 -12.25 3.64 -17.83
N LEU A 188 -11.19 4.39 -17.53
CA LEU A 188 -11.24 5.84 -17.38
C LEU A 188 -10.81 6.60 -18.64
N ASP A 189 -10.52 5.88 -19.72
CA ASP A 189 -10.21 6.45 -21.02
C ASP A 189 -11.24 7.52 -21.45
N GLY A 190 -10.70 8.64 -21.90
CA GLY A 190 -11.43 9.84 -22.31
C GLY A 190 -12.03 10.68 -21.18
N LEU A 191 -11.74 10.41 -19.90
CA LEU A 191 -12.05 11.35 -18.82
C LEU A 191 -10.98 12.43 -18.73
N GLU A 192 -11.41 13.69 -18.71
CA GLU A 192 -10.53 14.83 -18.48
C GLU A 192 -10.51 15.20 -16.98
N PRO A 193 -9.37 15.65 -16.44
CA PRO A 193 -9.30 16.16 -15.08
C PRO A 193 -10.25 17.35 -14.88
N TRP A 194 -11.07 17.30 -13.83
CA TRP A 194 -12.08 18.34 -13.57
C TRP A 194 -11.46 19.65 -13.06
N ASP A 195 -10.33 19.56 -12.35
CA ASP A 195 -9.61 20.69 -11.75
C ASP A 195 -8.15 20.82 -12.25
N GLY A 196 -7.83 20.14 -13.35
CA GLY A 196 -6.49 20.10 -13.94
C GLY A 196 -5.53 19.08 -13.29
N PHE A 197 -5.92 18.43 -12.19
CA PHE A 197 -5.10 17.44 -11.50
C PHE A 197 -5.86 16.12 -11.24
N ASP A 198 -7.08 16.21 -10.71
CA ASP A 198 -7.86 15.06 -10.29
C ASP A 198 -9.05 14.77 -11.22
N LEU A 199 -9.35 13.48 -11.36
CA LEU A 199 -10.53 13.00 -12.07
C LEU A 199 -11.80 13.21 -11.22
N ASN A 200 -12.92 13.48 -11.88
CA ASN A 200 -14.20 13.65 -11.19
C ASN A 200 -14.63 12.34 -10.50
N LYS A 201 -14.78 12.39 -9.17
CA LYS A 201 -15.11 11.20 -8.37
C LYS A 201 -16.40 10.49 -8.80
N ALA A 202 -17.44 11.25 -9.15
CA ALA A 202 -18.73 10.69 -9.52
C ALA A 202 -18.66 9.96 -10.88
N GLU A 203 -17.94 10.52 -11.85
CA GLU A 203 -17.75 9.91 -13.17
C GLU A 203 -16.91 8.65 -13.10
N VAL A 204 -15.78 8.70 -12.38
CA VAL A 204 -14.93 7.53 -12.11
C VAL A 204 -15.76 6.41 -11.46
N ALA A 205 -16.54 6.75 -10.42
CA ALA A 205 -17.36 5.76 -9.73
C ALA A 205 -18.45 5.17 -10.66
N ALA A 206 -19.01 5.96 -11.58
CA ALA A 206 -19.95 5.46 -12.58
C ALA A 206 -19.27 4.50 -13.57
N ARG A 207 -18.08 4.85 -14.07
CA ARG A 207 -17.30 4.01 -15.00
C ARG A 207 -16.90 2.67 -14.39
N PHE A 208 -16.38 2.66 -13.16
CA PHE A 208 -16.05 1.41 -12.48
C PHE A 208 -17.29 0.57 -12.15
N ARG A 209 -18.39 1.18 -11.69
CA ARG A 209 -19.65 0.46 -11.41
C ARG A 209 -20.27 -0.15 -12.68
N ALA A 210 -19.98 0.39 -13.87
CA ALA A 210 -20.38 -0.20 -15.15
C ALA A 210 -19.62 -1.51 -15.49
N ARG A 211 -18.63 -1.91 -14.67
CA ARG A 211 -17.84 -3.14 -14.81
C ARG A 211 -18.05 -4.07 -13.61
N PRO A 212 -19.25 -4.66 -13.45
CA PRO A 212 -19.62 -5.40 -12.25
C PRO A 212 -18.76 -6.65 -11.99
N GLU A 213 -18.14 -7.22 -13.03
CA GLU A 213 -17.26 -8.39 -12.89
C GLU A 213 -15.94 -8.07 -12.19
N GLN A 214 -15.47 -6.82 -12.25
CA GLN A 214 -14.22 -6.34 -11.62
C GLN A 214 -14.49 -5.53 -10.34
N MET A 215 -15.73 -5.50 -9.87
CA MET A 215 -16.10 -4.81 -8.62
C MET A 215 -15.78 -5.67 -7.39
N PRO A 216 -15.27 -5.07 -6.30
CA PRO A 216 -15.23 -5.73 -5.00
C PRO A 216 -16.65 -6.09 -4.55
N ASN A 217 -16.86 -7.35 -4.14
CA ASN A 217 -18.15 -7.79 -3.61
C ASN A 217 -18.22 -7.65 -2.09
N THR A 218 -17.06 -7.61 -1.44
CA THR A 218 -16.90 -7.75 0.01
C THR A 218 -15.86 -6.76 0.52
N LEU A 219 -15.90 -6.48 1.83
CA LEU A 219 -14.87 -5.66 2.47
C LEU A 219 -13.50 -6.33 2.39
N SER A 220 -13.45 -7.67 2.39
CA SER A 220 -12.22 -8.42 2.16
C SER A 220 -11.64 -8.20 0.77
N ASP A 221 -12.47 -8.11 -0.28
CA ASP A 221 -12.01 -7.79 -1.64
C ASP A 221 -11.44 -6.35 -1.70
N CYS A 222 -12.08 -5.40 -1.03
CA CYS A 222 -11.57 -4.03 -0.94
C CYS A 222 -10.19 -3.98 -0.27
N ILE A 223 -10.03 -4.63 0.89
CA ILE A 223 -8.73 -4.69 1.59
C ILE A 223 -7.68 -5.36 0.70
N HIS A 224 -8.03 -6.48 0.04
CA HIS A 224 -7.12 -7.19 -0.87
C HIS A 224 -6.60 -6.27 -1.97
N GLU A 225 -7.47 -5.46 -2.57
CA GLU A 225 -7.09 -4.49 -3.60
C GLU A 225 -6.24 -3.33 -3.07
N LEU A 226 -6.63 -2.76 -1.92
CA LEU A 226 -5.87 -1.67 -1.31
C LEU A 226 -4.46 -2.12 -0.87
N GLN A 227 -4.32 -3.39 -0.46
CA GLN A 227 -3.03 -3.99 -0.19
C GLN A 227 -2.20 -4.16 -1.46
N TYR A 228 -2.81 -4.59 -2.56
CA TYR A 228 -2.14 -4.67 -3.86
C TYR A 228 -1.51 -3.33 -4.26
N TRP A 229 -2.25 -2.22 -4.17
CA TRP A 229 -1.74 -0.89 -4.51
C TRP A 229 -0.60 -0.46 -3.60
N ASN A 230 -0.76 -0.64 -2.29
CA ASN A 230 0.28 -0.35 -1.30
C ASN A 230 1.56 -1.16 -1.55
N ASP A 231 1.44 -2.45 -1.81
CA ASP A 231 2.57 -3.33 -2.02
C ASP A 231 3.29 -2.97 -3.34
N LEU A 232 2.54 -2.71 -4.42
CA LEU A 232 3.12 -2.24 -5.69
C LEU A 232 3.91 -0.94 -5.51
N TYR A 233 3.34 0.04 -4.80
CA TYR A 233 4.01 1.30 -4.45
C TYR A 233 5.34 1.04 -3.73
N TRP A 234 5.31 0.25 -2.66
CA TRP A 234 6.50 0.02 -1.83
C TRP A 234 7.57 -0.81 -2.52
N LEU A 235 7.19 -1.74 -3.41
CA LEU A 235 8.13 -2.51 -4.23
C LEU A 235 8.84 -1.60 -5.24
N ARG A 236 8.11 -0.77 -5.99
CA ARG A 236 8.71 0.18 -6.95
C ARG A 236 9.57 1.24 -6.26
N ASN A 237 9.08 1.86 -5.19
CA ASN A 237 9.81 2.89 -4.44
C ASN A 237 11.09 2.36 -3.77
N ALA A 238 11.14 1.05 -3.45
CA ALA A 238 12.37 0.43 -2.96
C ALA A 238 13.45 0.30 -4.05
N CYS A 239 13.04 0.03 -5.29
CA CYS A 239 13.93 -0.09 -6.45
C CYS A 239 14.43 1.28 -6.93
N GLU A 240 13.53 2.23 -7.12
CA GLU A 240 13.86 3.59 -7.55
C GLU A 240 13.05 4.60 -6.74
N ARG A 241 13.75 5.59 -6.18
CA ARG A 241 13.13 6.60 -5.31
C ARG A 241 12.17 7.44 -6.15
N TYR A 242 10.94 7.60 -5.68
CA TYR A 242 9.85 8.31 -6.38
C TYR A 242 9.25 7.58 -7.59
N ALA A 243 9.66 6.34 -7.88
CA ALA A 243 9.03 5.53 -8.93
C ALA A 243 7.81 4.73 -8.45
N GLY A 244 7.41 4.92 -7.19
CA GLY A 244 6.25 4.23 -6.59
C GLY A 244 4.91 4.89 -6.92
N ASP A 245 4.91 6.17 -7.30
CA ASP A 245 3.69 6.95 -7.45
C ASP A 245 2.82 6.40 -8.60
N PRO A 246 1.55 6.05 -8.33
CA PRO A 246 0.66 5.48 -9.33
C PRO A 246 0.21 6.54 -10.36
N ALA A 247 -0.13 6.07 -11.57
CA ALA A 247 -0.81 6.89 -12.57
C ALA A 247 -2.15 7.44 -12.03
N PRO A 248 -2.68 8.55 -12.55
CA PRO A 248 -3.94 9.15 -12.09
C PRO A 248 -5.11 8.16 -12.05
N GLU A 249 -5.19 7.24 -13.02
CA GLU A 249 -6.26 6.24 -13.13
C GLU A 249 -6.17 5.15 -12.07
N ALA A 250 -4.94 4.73 -11.73
CA ALA A 250 -4.69 3.78 -10.64
C ALA A 250 -4.94 4.45 -9.27
N SER A 251 -4.52 5.71 -9.11
CA SER A 251 -4.89 6.53 -7.95
C SER A 251 -6.41 6.65 -7.82
N ALA A 252 -7.10 6.83 -8.95
CA ALA A 252 -8.55 6.92 -9.01
C ALA A 252 -9.25 5.65 -8.53
N ARG A 253 -8.70 4.50 -8.92
CA ARG A 253 -9.19 3.22 -8.44
C ARG A 253 -8.96 3.02 -6.95
N ASP A 254 -7.80 3.41 -6.42
CA ASP A 254 -7.47 3.27 -5.01
C ASP A 254 -8.45 4.04 -4.09
N TRP A 255 -8.69 5.33 -4.35
CA TRP A 255 -9.64 6.08 -3.52
C TRP A 255 -11.08 5.63 -3.75
N PHE A 256 -11.45 5.18 -4.95
CA PHE A 256 -12.78 4.61 -5.21
C PHE A 256 -13.02 3.37 -4.36
N VAL A 257 -12.05 2.44 -4.29
CA VAL A 257 -12.18 1.23 -3.48
C VAL A 257 -12.14 1.55 -1.98
N PHE A 258 -11.40 2.57 -1.57
CA PHE A 258 -11.44 3.05 -0.20
C PHE A 258 -12.84 3.56 0.18
N GLU A 259 -13.51 4.33 -0.68
CA GLU A 259 -14.89 4.78 -0.47
C GLU A 259 -15.90 3.62 -0.38
N LEU A 260 -15.67 2.52 -1.12
CA LEU A 260 -16.51 1.32 -1.03
C LEU A 260 -16.50 0.69 0.37
N LEU A 261 -15.49 0.92 1.20
CA LEU A 261 -15.49 0.46 2.60
C LEU A 261 -16.62 1.09 3.42
N ALA A 262 -17.10 2.28 3.04
CA ALA A 262 -18.24 2.94 3.66
C ALA A 262 -19.60 2.50 3.06
N GLU A 263 -19.59 1.87 1.88
CA GLU A 263 -20.83 1.48 1.18
C GLU A 263 -21.14 -0.02 1.34
N ILE A 264 -20.12 -0.88 1.29
CA ILE A 264 -20.29 -2.33 1.36
C ILE A 264 -20.53 -2.73 2.82
N ARG A 265 -21.69 -3.31 3.09
CA ARG A 265 -22.01 -3.80 4.44
C ARG A 265 -21.17 -5.04 4.81
N PRO A 266 -20.61 -5.10 6.04
CA PRO A 266 -19.89 -6.28 6.49
C PRO A 266 -20.77 -7.52 6.48
N ARG A 267 -20.20 -8.66 6.07
CA ARG A 267 -20.87 -9.97 6.09
C ARG A 267 -20.89 -10.56 7.49
N HIS A 268 -19.80 -10.35 8.23
CA HIS A 268 -19.59 -10.82 9.60
C HIS A 268 -18.66 -9.87 10.36
N LYS A 269 -18.59 -10.06 11.69
CA LYS A 269 -17.80 -9.21 12.59
C LYS A 269 -16.31 -9.20 12.24
N ASP A 270 -15.77 -10.30 11.73
CA ASP A 270 -14.33 -10.37 11.44
C ASP A 270 -13.92 -9.52 10.24
N GLU A 271 -14.79 -9.32 9.24
CA GLU A 271 -14.54 -8.34 8.17
C GLU A 271 -14.48 -6.92 8.73
N ALA A 272 -15.43 -6.55 9.59
CA ALA A 272 -15.42 -5.24 10.21
C ALA A 272 -14.16 -5.01 11.04
N LYS A 273 -13.73 -6.01 11.82
CA LYS A 273 -12.46 -5.95 12.55
C LYS A 273 -11.25 -5.82 11.61
N ALA A 274 -11.25 -6.49 10.47
CA ALA A 274 -10.17 -6.40 9.50
C ALA A 274 -10.05 -4.97 8.93
N VAL A 275 -11.17 -4.33 8.59
CA VAL A 275 -11.19 -2.93 8.12
C VAL A 275 -10.69 -1.98 9.22
N ILE A 276 -11.14 -2.15 10.48
CA ILE A 276 -10.66 -1.31 11.60
C ILE A 276 -9.13 -1.43 11.76
N ARG A 277 -8.59 -2.65 11.70
CA ARG A 277 -7.13 -2.85 11.75
C ARG A 277 -6.44 -2.17 10.58
N TYR A 278 -6.97 -2.32 9.37
CA TYR A 278 -6.43 -1.65 8.17
C TYR A 278 -6.39 -0.14 8.35
N LEU A 279 -7.46 0.49 8.84
CA LEU A 279 -7.49 1.94 9.09
C LEU A 279 -6.44 2.37 10.12
N SER A 280 -6.18 1.56 11.14
CA SER A 280 -5.18 1.89 12.17
C SER A 280 -3.72 1.85 11.69
N ILE A 281 -3.42 1.09 10.63
CA ILE A 281 -2.05 0.88 10.15
C ILE A 281 -1.75 1.55 8.80
N SER A 282 -2.77 1.85 8.00
CA SER A 282 -2.62 2.33 6.62
C SER A 282 -2.10 3.77 6.52
N GLY A 283 -2.07 4.52 7.63
CA GLY A 283 -1.64 5.92 7.62
C GLY A 283 -2.62 6.87 6.94
N ARG A 284 -3.78 6.41 6.46
CA ARG A 284 -4.84 7.21 5.80
C ARG A 284 -5.67 8.07 6.75
N ALA A 285 -5.13 8.40 7.92
CA ALA A 285 -5.82 9.16 8.97
C ALA A 285 -6.19 10.59 8.52
N ASP A 286 -5.53 11.11 7.48
CA ASP A 286 -5.80 12.42 6.90
C ASP A 286 -7.19 12.50 6.22
N HIS A 287 -7.79 11.36 5.85
CA HIS A 287 -9.14 11.27 5.30
C HIS A 287 -10.21 11.11 6.40
N ARG A 288 -10.20 12.00 7.39
CA ARG A 288 -11.05 11.87 8.60
C ARG A 288 -12.53 11.66 8.31
N GLN A 289 -13.09 12.41 7.36
CA GLN A 289 -14.51 12.33 7.00
C GLN A 289 -14.88 10.98 6.37
N ASP A 290 -14.00 10.41 5.54
CA ASP A 290 -14.22 9.09 4.94
C ASP A 290 -14.06 7.99 5.99
N CYS A 291 -13.09 8.12 6.89
CA CYS A 291 -12.91 7.21 8.03
C CYS A 291 -14.14 7.16 8.93
N ASP A 292 -14.76 8.30 9.25
CA ASP A 292 -15.97 8.35 10.07
C ASP A 292 -17.13 7.60 9.40
N ARG A 293 -17.34 7.81 8.09
CA ARG A 293 -18.37 7.09 7.31
C ARG A 293 -18.10 5.57 7.26
N ILE A 294 -16.84 5.16 7.13
CA ILE A 294 -16.47 3.75 7.17
C ILE A 294 -16.82 3.18 8.54
N ILE A 295 -16.41 3.84 9.63
CA ILE A 295 -16.69 3.37 11.00
C ILE A 295 -18.19 3.23 11.23
N ASP A 296 -19.00 4.22 10.84
CA ASP A 296 -20.46 4.17 10.94
C ASP A 296 -21.05 2.97 10.18
N ASN A 297 -20.56 2.69 8.98
CA ASN A 297 -20.98 1.53 8.20
C ASN A 297 -20.63 0.19 8.90
N LEU A 298 -19.48 0.11 9.57
CA LEU A 298 -19.00 -1.10 10.23
C LEU A 298 -19.75 -1.42 11.53
N ILE A 299 -20.21 -0.40 12.26
CA ILE A 299 -20.93 -0.58 13.53
C ILE A 299 -22.43 -0.91 13.32
N GLY A 300 -22.99 -0.54 12.16
CA GLY A 300 -24.35 -0.92 11.76
C GLY A 300 -25.30 0.26 11.74
#